data_AF-A0A847G0I8-F1
#
_entry.id   AF-A0A847G0I8-F1
#
_cell.length_a   1.000
_cell.length_b   1.000
_cell.length_c   1.000
_cell.angle_alpha   90.00
_cell.angle_beta   90.00
_cell.angle_gamma   90.00
#
_symmetry.space_group_name_H-M   'P 1'
#
loop_
_entity.id
_entity.type
_entity.pdbx_description
1 polymer ?
#
loop_
_entity_poly.entity_id
_entity_poly.type
_entity_poly.pdbx_seq_one_letter_code
_entity_poly.pdbx_strand_id
1 'polypeptide(L)'
;MYKWLRDNLASERKPDMTDAQFYYMTRNNAIGPFKDQAWHLPEDVRIKIGKAWEDQFIRLFMLLGLKGTASIVASTIKPIVVEPVERDYFVDEVEAEDVTGLAD
;
A
#
# COMPACT_ATOMS: atom_id res chain seq x y z
N MET A 1 -11.21 3.40 -12.80
CA MET A 1 -10.93 2.17 -12.02
C MET A 1 -12.14 1.23 -11.92
N TYR A 2 -13.29 1.58 -11.31
CA TYR A 2 -14.42 0.64 -11.17
C TYR A 2 -15.01 0.09 -12.48
N LYS A 3 -15.09 0.91 -13.54
CA LYS A 3 -15.46 0.44 -14.88
C LYS A 3 -14.49 -0.64 -15.37
N TRP A 4 -13.18 -0.39 -15.24
CA TRP A 4 -12.15 -1.34 -15.64
C TRP A 4 -12.29 -2.67 -14.88
N LEU A 5 -12.53 -2.63 -13.56
CA LEU A 5 -12.78 -3.83 -12.75
C LEU A 5 -14.01 -4.61 -13.25
N ARG A 6 -15.11 -3.91 -13.55
CA ARG A 6 -16.33 -4.55 -14.06
C ARG A 6 -16.10 -5.23 -15.41
N ASP A 7 -15.36 -4.59 -16.30
CA ASP A 7 -15.16 -5.10 -17.66
C ASP A 7 -14.13 -6.24 -17.70
N ASN A 8 -13.05 -6.15 -16.90
CA ASN A 8 -11.90 -7.05 -16.98
C ASN A 8 -11.94 -8.19 -15.96
N LEU A 9 -12.70 -8.05 -14.87
CA LEU A 9 -12.81 -9.05 -13.80
C LEU A 9 -14.25 -9.52 -13.60
N ALA A 10 -15.10 -9.43 -14.63
CA ALA A 10 -16.48 -9.92 -14.57
C ALA A 10 -16.55 -11.42 -14.19
N SER A 11 -15.56 -12.21 -14.60
CA SER A 11 -15.45 -13.63 -14.29
C SER A 11 -15.23 -13.92 -12.80
N GLU A 12 -14.61 -12.99 -12.06
CA GLU A 12 -14.38 -13.11 -10.61
C GLU A 12 -15.66 -12.94 -9.78
N ARG A 13 -16.78 -12.58 -10.44
CA ARG A 13 -18.04 -12.30 -9.77
C ARG A 13 -18.84 -13.59 -9.53
N LYS A 14 -19.10 -13.88 -8.26
CA LYS A 14 -19.98 -15.01 -7.85
C LYS A 14 -21.46 -14.62 -7.95
N PRO A 15 -22.38 -15.58 -8.17
CA PRO A 15 -23.82 -15.30 -8.34
C PRO A 15 -24.48 -14.58 -7.16
N ASP A 16 -24.01 -14.82 -5.94
CA ASP A 16 -24.51 -14.24 -4.68
C ASP A 16 -23.73 -12.99 -4.25
N MET A 17 -22.72 -12.57 -5.02
CA MET A 17 -21.85 -11.47 -4.67
C MET A 17 -22.49 -10.10 -4.94
N THR A 18 -22.62 -9.29 -3.89
CA THR A 18 -23.04 -7.90 -4.02
C THR A 18 -21.98 -7.06 -4.76
N ASP A 19 -22.40 -5.94 -5.36
CA ASP A 19 -21.48 -4.99 -5.99
C ASP A 19 -20.37 -4.52 -5.03
N ALA A 20 -20.75 -4.22 -3.78
CA ALA A 20 -19.80 -3.76 -2.77
C ALA A 20 -18.74 -4.81 -2.45
N GLN A 21 -19.14 -6.08 -2.28
CA GLN A 21 -18.21 -7.19 -2.08
C GLN A 21 -17.31 -7.38 -3.29
N PHE A 22 -17.86 -7.35 -4.51
CA PHE A 22 -17.10 -7.50 -5.74
C PHE A 22 -16.00 -6.45 -5.85
N TYR A 23 -16.35 -5.17 -5.71
CA TYR A 23 -15.35 -4.10 -5.78
C TYR A 23 -14.37 -4.13 -4.61
N TYR A 24 -14.82 -4.49 -3.40
CA TYR A 24 -13.92 -4.63 -2.26
C TYR A 24 -12.87 -5.70 -2.52
N MET A 25 -13.26 -6.89 -2.99
CA MET A 25 -12.32 -8.00 -3.23
C MET A 25 -11.39 -7.74 -4.42
N THR A 26 -11.90 -7.12 -5.48
CA THR A 26 -11.13 -6.92 -6.72
C THR A 26 -10.30 -5.63 -6.75
N ARG A 27 -10.45 -4.72 -5.78
CA ARG A 27 -9.85 -3.36 -5.80
C ARG A 27 -8.36 -3.32 -6.11
N ASN A 28 -7.58 -4.27 -5.57
CA ASN A 28 -6.12 -4.25 -5.71
C ASN A 28 -5.67 -4.55 -7.15
N ASN A 29 -6.47 -5.30 -7.92
CA ASN A 29 -6.17 -5.58 -9.33
C ASN A 29 -6.22 -4.31 -10.20
N ALA A 30 -6.97 -3.28 -9.79
CA ALA A 30 -6.97 -1.99 -10.49
C ALA A 30 -5.68 -1.19 -10.28
N ILE A 31 -4.82 -1.56 -9.32
CA ILE A 31 -3.58 -0.82 -9.09
C ILE A 31 -2.65 -0.92 -10.30
N GLY A 32 -2.47 -2.12 -10.85
CA GLY A 32 -1.57 -2.33 -12.00
C GLY A 32 -1.89 -1.44 -13.20
N PRO A 33 -3.10 -1.52 -13.79
CA PRO A 33 -3.47 -0.74 -14.98
C PRO A 33 -3.45 0.79 -14.78
N PHE A 34 -3.61 1.26 -13.54
CA PHE A 34 -3.68 2.69 -13.23
C PHE A 34 -2.42 3.21 -12.52
N LYS A 35 -1.40 2.37 -12.31
CA LYS A 35 -0.18 2.72 -11.55
C LYS A 35 0.53 3.92 -12.15
N ASP A 36 0.73 3.90 -13.46
CA ASP A 36 1.44 4.97 -14.18
C ASP A 36 0.72 6.32 -14.03
N GLN A 37 -0.58 6.35 -14.27
CA GLN A 37 -1.41 7.54 -14.11
C GLN A 37 -1.41 8.06 -12.67
N ALA A 38 -1.45 7.15 -11.68
CA ALA A 38 -1.39 7.50 -10.27
C ALA A 38 -0.02 8.06 -9.88
N TRP A 39 1.07 7.55 -10.45
CA TRP A 39 2.42 8.02 -10.16
C TRP A 39 2.71 9.38 -10.80
N HIS A 40 2.12 9.62 -11.98
CA HIS A 40 2.30 10.84 -12.76
C HIS A 40 1.18 11.88 -12.54
N LEU A 41 0.55 11.89 -11.36
CA LEU A 41 -0.42 12.91 -11.01
C LEU A 41 0.19 14.32 -11.07
N PRO A 42 -0.56 15.35 -11.51
CA PRO A 42 -0.13 16.74 -11.48
C PRO A 42 0.30 17.18 -10.09
N GLU A 43 1.28 18.09 -10.03
CA GLU A 43 1.88 18.52 -8.78
C GLU A 43 0.86 19.14 -7.81
N ASP A 44 -0.06 19.97 -8.31
CA ASP A 44 -1.09 20.61 -7.48
C ASP A 44 -2.01 19.59 -6.82
N VAL A 45 -2.33 18.49 -7.51
CA VAL A 45 -3.12 17.37 -6.97
C VAL A 45 -2.33 16.64 -5.90
N ARG A 46 -1.05 16.34 -6.15
CA ARG A 46 -0.18 15.65 -5.17
C ARG A 46 -0.04 16.47 -3.88
N ILE A 47 0.12 17.80 -3.99
CA ILE A 47 0.22 18.69 -2.83
C ILE A 47 -1.08 18.66 -2.02
N LYS A 48 -2.25 18.76 -2.66
CA LYS A 48 -3.54 18.71 -1.96
C LYS A 48 -3.73 17.38 -1.21
N ILE A 49 -3.39 16.26 -1.84
CA ILE A 49 -3.45 14.93 -1.21
C ILE A 49 -2.48 14.86 -0.03
N GLY A 50 -1.23 15.29 -0.22
CA GLY A 50 -0.21 15.29 0.82
C GLY A 50 -0.64 16.10 2.04
N LYS A 51 -1.21 17.30 1.82
CA LYS A 51 -1.69 18.16 2.91
C LYS A 51 -2.83 17.52 3.70
N ALA A 52 -3.79 16.88 3.02
CA ALA A 52 -4.90 16.20 3.69
C ALA A 52 -4.40 15.04 4.56
N TRP A 53 -3.41 14.28 4.09
CA TRP A 53 -2.78 13.23 4.88
C TRP A 53 -2.00 13.78 6.07
N GLU A 54 -1.20 14.82 5.86
CA GLU A 54 -0.44 15.50 6.92
C GLU A 54 -1.39 15.96 8.04
N ASP A 55 -2.49 16.62 7.70
CA ASP A 55 -3.49 17.08 8.67
C ASP A 55 -4.12 15.93 9.45
N GLN A 56 -4.42 14.81 8.78
CA GLN A 56 -4.96 13.62 9.43
C GLN A 56 -3.95 12.99 10.40
N PHE A 57 -2.67 12.90 10.03
CA PHE A 57 -1.63 12.36 10.91
C PHE A 57 -1.37 13.28 12.10
N ILE A 58 -1.31 14.60 11.89
CA ILE A 58 -1.20 15.58 12.99
C ILE A 58 -2.36 15.39 13.97
N ARG A 59 -3.59 15.27 13.47
CA ARG A 59 -4.77 15.01 14.31
C ARG A 59 -4.61 13.72 15.12
N LEU A 60 -4.18 12.62 14.50
CA LEU A 60 -3.97 11.34 15.18
C LEU A 60 -2.88 11.45 16.25
N PHE A 61 -1.76 12.09 15.96
CA PHE A 61 -0.67 12.29 16.92
C PHE A 61 -1.09 13.13 18.11
N MET A 62 -1.91 14.16 17.89
CA MET A 62 -2.47 14.97 18.96
C MET A 62 -3.41 14.16 19.85
N LEU A 63 -4.32 13.37 19.25
CA LEU A 63 -5.25 12.50 20.00
C LEU A 63 -4.53 11.42 20.81
N LEU A 64 -3.43 10.89 20.28
CA LEU A 64 -2.60 9.88 20.93
C LEU A 64 -1.60 10.49 21.94
N GLY A 65 -1.60 11.81 22.14
CA GLY A 65 -0.76 12.47 23.15
C GLY A 65 0.73 12.55 22.79
N LEU A 66 1.10 12.47 21.51
CA LEU A 66 2.49 12.50 21.06
C LEU A 66 3.14 13.90 21.15
N LYS A 67 2.36 14.95 21.43
CA LYS A 67 2.90 16.31 21.49
C LYS A 67 3.98 16.42 22.57
N GLY A 68 5.20 16.78 22.17
CA GLY A 68 6.34 17.02 23.07
C GLY A 68 7.09 15.76 23.51
N THR A 69 6.76 14.57 22.99
CA THR A 69 7.43 13.32 23.39
C THR A 69 8.75 13.07 22.65
N ALA A 70 9.04 13.83 21.59
CA ALA A 70 10.21 13.62 20.75
C ALA A 70 11.54 13.66 21.53
N SER A 71 11.68 14.59 22.49
CA SER A 71 12.88 14.67 23.34
C SER A 71 13.01 13.46 24.28
N ILE A 72 11.89 12.97 24.82
CA ILE A 72 11.85 11.79 25.69
C ILE A 72 12.26 10.54 24.91
N VAL A 73 11.76 10.39 23.68
CA VAL A 73 12.14 9.27 22.80
C VAL A 73 13.64 9.34 22.51
N ALA A 74 14.17 10.50 22.15
CA ALA A 74 15.59 10.68 21.84
C ALA A 74 16.52 10.39 23.03
N SER A 75 16.11 10.70 24.27
CA SER A 75 16.92 10.40 25.46
C SER A 75 16.81 8.94 25.92
N THR A 76 15.68 8.28 25.64
CA THR A 76 15.36 6.96 26.20
C THR A 76 15.70 5.83 25.24
N ILE A 77 15.51 6.04 23.94
CA ILE A 77 15.69 5.01 22.93
C ILE A 77 17.04 5.18 22.25
N LYS A 78 17.80 4.09 22.13
CA LYS A 78 18.98 3.99 21.26
C LYS A 78 18.58 3.22 20.00
N PRO A 79 18.22 3.91 18.90
CA PRO A 79 17.83 3.22 17.68
C PRO A 79 19.03 2.45 17.13
N ILE A 80 18.82 1.18 16.79
CA ILE A 80 19.79 0.39 16.03
C ILE A 80 19.54 0.71 14.57
N VAL A 81 20.50 1.36 13.93
CA VAL A 81 20.46 1.58 12.48
C VAL A 81 20.77 0.24 11.82
N VAL A 82 19.79 -0.32 11.12
CA VAL A 82 19.97 -1.51 10.29
C VAL A 82 20.18 -1.02 8.87
N GLU A 83 21.41 -1.14 8.38
CA GLU A 83 21.68 -0.83 6.99
C GLU A 83 21.09 -1.92 6.08
N PRO A 84 20.48 -1.56 4.94
CA PRO A 84 20.00 -2.55 3.99
C PRO A 84 21.19 -3.35 3.46
N VAL A 85 21.15 -4.67 3.66
CA VAL A 85 22.16 -5.59 3.12
C VAL A 85 21.65 -6.09 1.77
N GLU A 86 22.47 -6.02 0.71
CA GLU A 86 22.05 -6.41 -0.65
C GLU A 86 21.40 -7.81 -0.71
N ARG A 87 21.96 -8.77 0.04
CA ARG A 87 21.43 -10.14 0.19
C ARG A 87 19.97 -10.21 0.66
N ASP A 88 19.48 -9.20 1.39
CA ASP A 88 18.10 -9.21 1.91
C ASP A 88 17.08 -8.77 0.85
N TYR A 89 17.53 -8.17 -0.26
CA TYR A 89 16.70 -7.67 -1.36
C TYR A 89 16.92 -8.43 -2.66
N PHE A 90 18.10 -9.02 -2.84
CA PHE A 90 18.45 -9.85 -3.98
C PHE A 90 18.62 -11.28 -3.48
N VAL A 91 17.72 -12.16 -3.91
CA VAL A 91 17.91 -13.59 -3.73
C VAL A 91 19.00 -14.02 -4.73
N ASP A 92 20.04 -14.72 -4.26
CA ASP A 92 20.94 -15.46 -5.16
C ASP A 92 20.10 -16.36 -6.08
N GLU A 93 20.61 -16.76 -7.26
CA GLU A 93 19.90 -17.68 -8.16
C GLU A 93 19.39 -18.90 -7.38
N VAL A 94 18.09 -18.89 -7.05
CA VAL A 94 17.43 -20.02 -6.42
C VAL A 94 17.17 -21.02 -7.54
N GLU A 95 17.63 -22.25 -7.38
CA GLU A 95 17.18 -23.35 -8.23
C GLU A 95 15.66 -23.29 -8.29
N ALA A 96 15.09 -23.25 -9.50
CA ALA A 96 13.65 -23.11 -9.68
C ALA A 96 12.93 -24.26 -8.97
N GLU A 97 12.32 -23.96 -7.83
CA GLU A 97 11.49 -24.95 -7.13
C GLU A 97 10.27 -25.29 -8.00
N ASP A 98 9.88 -26.57 -8.00
CA ASP A 98 8.74 -27.06 -8.75
C ASP A 98 7.43 -26.51 -8.16
N VAL A 99 6.95 -25.41 -8.74
CA VAL A 99 5.73 -24.69 -8.32
C VAL A 99 4.45 -25.23 -8.95
N THR A 100 4.46 -26.44 -9.52
CA THR A 100 3.32 -27.04 -10.24
C THR A 100 2.05 -27.24 -9.40
N GLY A 101 2.11 -27.10 -8.06
CA GLY A 101 0.96 -27.23 -7.15
C GLY A 101 0.59 -25.98 -6.34
N LEU A 102 1.21 -24.81 -6.60
CA LEU A 102 0.97 -23.57 -5.84
C LEU A 102 -0.13 -22.67 -6.41
N ALA A 103 -0.77 -23.10 -7.50
CA ALA A 103 -1.88 -22.41 -8.14
C ALA A 103 -3.13 -23.30 -8.14
N ASP A 104 -3.70 -23.53 -6.95
CA ASP A 104 -5.10 -23.96 -6.76
C ASP A 104 -5.88 -22.86 -6.00
#